data_AF-A0A6J5F8I1-F1
#
_entry.id   AF-A0A6J5F8I1-F1
#
_cell.length_a   1.000
_cell.length_b   1.000
_cell.length_c   1.000
_cell.angle_alpha   90.00
_cell.angle_beta   90.00
_cell.angle_gamma   90.00
#
_symmetry.space_group_name_H-M   'P 1'
#
loop_
_entity.id
_entity.type
_entity.pdbx_description
1 polymer ?
#
loop_
_entity_poly.entity_id
_entity_poly.type
_entity_poly.pdbx_seq_one_letter_code
_entity_poly.pdbx_strand_id
1 'polypeptide(L)'
;MFGVHCIGGIVGAILTGVFAVKDISGLDASVMLQVKGVLTTVVYSGVVSFILLKVIDMVMGLRVTEEEEREGLDVILHGEHVE
;
A
#
# COMPACT_ATOMS: atom_id res chain seq x y z
N MET A 1 -4.96 3.85 -4.75
CA MET A 1 -4.36 3.29 -3.52
C MET A 1 -3.38 4.24 -2.83
N PHE A 2 -2.21 4.56 -3.39
CA PHE A 2 -1.17 5.30 -2.66
C PHE A 2 -1.61 6.67 -2.11
N GLY A 3 -2.16 7.56 -2.95
CA GLY A 3 -2.53 8.91 -2.52
C GLY A 3 -3.60 8.96 -1.43
N VAL A 4 -4.64 8.10 -1.50
CA VAL A 4 -5.73 8.11 -0.51
C VAL A 4 -5.39 7.25 0.71
N HIS A 5 -4.83 6.05 0.52
CA HIS A 5 -4.63 5.10 1.61
C HIS A 5 -3.28 5.26 2.29
N CYS A 6 -2.18 5.39 1.53
CA CYS A 6 -0.85 5.57 2.14
C CYS A 6 -0.75 6.96 2.77
N ILE A 7 -0.97 8.02 1.98
CA ILE A 7 -0.84 9.39 2.51
C ILE A 7 -1.95 9.68 3.54
N GLY A 8 -3.20 9.30 3.24
CA GLY A 8 -4.29 9.46 4.21
C GLY A 8 -4.06 8.68 5.51
N GLY A 9 -3.53 7.45 5.42
CA GLY A 9 -3.17 6.65 6.58
C GLY A 9 -2.05 7.25 7.42
N ILE A 10 -1.00 7.77 6.78
CA ILE A 10 0.11 8.46 7.46
C ILE A 10 -0.40 9.71 8.20
N VAL A 11 -1.18 10.54 7.51
CA VAL A 11 -1.75 11.76 8.09
C VAL A 11 -2.66 11.40 9.28
N GLY A 12 -3.56 10.42 9.10
CA GLY A 12 -4.44 9.96 10.18
C GLY A 12 -3.69 9.40 11.40
N ALA A 13 -2.64 8.59 11.18
CA ALA A 13 -1.82 8.06 12.26
C ALA A 13 -1.11 9.17 13.04
N ILE A 14 -0.51 10.15 12.36
CA ILE A 14 0.16 11.28 13.02
C ILE A 14 -0.85 12.12 13.81
N LEU A 15 -2.02 12.43 13.22
CA LEU A 15 -3.07 13.20 13.89
C LEU A 15 -3.68 12.45 15.09
N THR A 16 -3.67 11.11 15.07
CA THR A 16 -4.02 10.31 16.27
C THR A 16 -3.08 10.65 17.44
N GLY A 17 -1.79 10.87 17.18
CA GLY A 17 -0.82 11.29 18.18
C GLY A 17 -1.01 12.74 18.68
N VAL A 18 -1.84 13.53 18.01
CA VAL A 18 -2.18 14.92 18.39
C VAL A 18 -3.51 14.98 19.14
N PHE A 19 -4.52 14.24 18.67
CA PHE A 19 -5.90 14.39 19.12
C PHE A 19 -6.42 13.26 20.01
N ALA A 20 -5.66 12.18 20.20
CA ALA A 20 -6.05 11.15 21.16
C ALA A 20 -6.18 11.76 22.56
N VAL A 21 -7.25 11.42 23.27
CA VAL A 21 -7.48 11.84 24.65
C VAL A 21 -7.65 10.63 25.54
N LYS A 22 -7.03 10.68 26.72
CA LYS A 22 -6.94 9.56 27.65
C LYS A 22 -8.31 9.04 28.09
N ASP A 23 -9.29 9.92 28.22
CA ASP A 23 -10.65 9.56 28.62
C ASP A 23 -11.38 8.69 27.59
N ILE A 24 -10.99 8.76 26.31
CA ILE A 24 -11.58 7.97 25.23
C ILE A 24 -10.71 6.75 24.90
N SER A 25 -9.40 6.95 24.77
CA SER A 25 -8.48 5.90 24.29
C SER A 25 -7.82 5.07 25.40
N GLY A 26 -7.89 5.54 26.66
CA GLY A 26 -7.13 4.99 27.78
C GLY A 26 -5.63 5.29 27.76
N LEU A 27 -5.14 6.02 26.76
CA LEU A 27 -3.71 6.26 26.52
C LEU A 27 -3.42 7.75 26.28
N ASP A 28 -2.25 8.20 26.74
CA ASP A 28 -1.77 9.55 26.47
C ASP A 28 -1.36 9.71 24.99
N ALA A 29 -1.71 10.85 24.39
CA ALA A 29 -1.36 11.16 23.01
C ALA A 29 0.17 11.22 22.83
N SER A 30 0.67 10.63 21.75
CA SER A 30 2.10 10.67 21.44
C SER A 30 2.35 10.69 19.93
N VAL A 31 2.65 11.88 19.40
CA VAL A 31 3.10 12.04 18.01
C VAL A 31 4.35 11.22 17.74
N MET A 32 5.30 11.19 18.67
CA MET A 32 6.56 10.44 18.49
C MET A 32 6.33 8.93 18.35
N LEU A 33 5.39 8.36 19.11
CA LEU A 33 5.05 6.94 18.99
C LEU A 33 4.41 6.64 17.63
N GLN A 34 3.50 7.50 17.17
CA GLN A 34 2.85 7.35 15.88
C GLN A 34 3.83 7.48 14.71
N VAL A 35 4.76 8.44 14.77
CA VAL A 35 5.83 8.59 13.76
C VAL A 35 6.69 7.33 13.68
N LYS A 36 7.09 6.75 14.81
CA LYS A 36 7.83 5.49 14.83
C LYS A 36 7.04 4.35 14.20
N GLY A 37 5.74 4.26 14.50
CA GLY A 37 4.83 3.28 13.90
C GLY A 37 4.77 3.43 12.37
N VAL A 38 4.53 4.65 11.89
CA VAL A 38 4.50 4.97 10.45
C VAL A 38 5.80 4.61 9.76
N LEU A 39 6.95 5.03 10.30
CA LEU A 39 8.24 4.71 9.67
C LEU A 39 8.48 3.20 9.61
N THR A 40 8.14 2.48 10.69
CA THR A 40 8.27 1.03 10.75
C THR A 40 7.40 0.35 9.69
N THR A 41 6.13 0.75 9.57
CA THR A 41 5.20 0.14 8.60
C THR A 41 5.55 0.50 7.16
N VAL A 42 6.01 1.72 6.88
CA VAL A 42 6.47 2.15 5.55
C VAL A 42 7.69 1.35 5.13
N VAL A 43 8.70 1.22 6.00
CA VAL A 43 9.91 0.44 5.69
C VAL A 43 9.56 -1.03 5.50
N TYR A 44 8.78 -1.61 6.42
CA TYR A 44 8.39 -3.02 6.32
C TYR A 44 7.60 -3.29 5.04
N SER A 45 6.50 -2.55 4.80
CA SER A 45 5.66 -2.76 3.63
C SER A 45 6.42 -2.50 2.33
N GLY A 46 7.25 -1.46 2.26
CA GLY A 46 8.06 -1.15 1.08
C GLY A 46 9.09 -2.23 0.77
N VAL A 47 9.91 -2.62 1.76
CA VAL A 47 10.99 -3.59 1.56
C VAL A 47 10.45 -4.99 1.31
N VAL A 48 9.51 -5.45 2.15
CA VAL A 48 8.95 -6.81 2.03
C VAL A 48 8.17 -6.94 0.72
N SER A 49 7.33 -5.96 0.37
CA SER A 49 6.61 -6.02 -0.92
C SER A 49 7.57 -5.99 -2.09
N PHE A 50 8.61 -5.15 -2.05
CA PHE A 50 9.62 -5.13 -3.13
C PHE A 50 10.28 -6.49 -3.33
N ILE A 51 10.72 -7.13 -2.24
CA ILE A 51 11.33 -8.47 -2.29
C ILE A 51 10.35 -9.48 -2.87
N LEU A 52 9.11 -9.53 -2.36
CA LEU A 52 8.10 -10.48 -2.81
C LEU A 52 7.76 -10.28 -4.29
N LEU A 53 7.52 -9.05 -4.71
CA LEU A 53 7.22 -8.74 -6.11
C LEU A 53 8.38 -9.11 -7.02
N LYS A 54 9.63 -8.90 -6.60
CA LYS A 54 10.80 -9.33 -7.37
C LYS A 54 10.95 -10.84 -7.44
N VAL A 55 10.69 -11.56 -6.36
CA VAL A 55 10.71 -13.03 -6.37
C VAL A 55 9.63 -13.56 -7.32
N ILE A 56 8.42 -13.03 -7.27
CA ILE A 56 7.32 -13.43 -8.18
C ILE A 56 7.71 -13.15 -9.63
N ASP A 57 8.22 -11.95 -9.91
CA ASP A 57 8.65 -11.54 -11.26
C ASP A 57 9.73 -12.47 -11.83
N MET A 58 10.68 -12.93 -11.01
CA MET A 58 11.71 -13.88 -11.44
C MET A 58 11.19 -15.31 -11.66
N VAL A 59 10.17 -15.74 -10.92
CA VAL A 59 9.69 -17.13 -10.96
C VAL A 59 8.67 -17.36 -12.07
N MET A 60 7.76 -16.41 -12.28
CA MET A 60 6.64 -16.57 -13.21
C MET A 60 6.32 -15.34 -14.06
N GLY A 61 7.02 -14.22 -13.84
CA GLY A 61 6.70 -12.93 -14.46
C GLY A 61 5.50 -12.26 -13.76
N LEU A 62 5.65 -10.97 -13.42
CA LEU A 62 4.60 -10.22 -12.73
C LEU A 62 3.69 -9.43 -13.68
N ARG A 63 4.22 -8.98 -14.81
CA ARG A 63 3.51 -8.15 -15.81
C ARG A 63 3.42 -8.92 -17.13
N VAL A 64 2.30 -8.76 -17.83
CA VAL A 64 2.14 -9.24 -19.21
C VAL A 64 3.13 -8.58 -20.17
N THR A 65 3.24 -9.11 -21.38
CA THR A 65 4.03 -8.47 -22.44
C THR A 65 3.42 -7.13 -22.87
N GLU A 66 4.23 -6.25 -23.48
CA GLU A 66 3.74 -4.96 -23.98
C GLU A 66 2.71 -5.10 -25.11
N GLU A 67 2.77 -6.18 -25.88
CA GLU A 67 1.80 -6.48 -26.95
C GLU A 67 0.44 -6.83 -26.34
N GLU A 68 0.41 -7.74 -25.36
CA GLU A 68 -0.80 -8.11 -24.61
C GLU A 68 -1.40 -6.91 -23.85
N GLU A 69 -0.56 -6.04 -23.27
CA GLU A 69 -1.04 -4.82 -22.61
C GLU A 69 -1.66 -3.81 -23.59
N ARG A 70 -1.16 -3.75 -24.84
CA ARG A 70 -1.72 -2.88 -25.89
C ARG A 70 -3.03 -3.40 -26.47
N GLU A 71 -3.16 -4.71 -26.62
CA GLU A 71 -4.39 -5.34 -27.11
C GLU A 71 -5.52 -5.32 -26.07
N GLY A 72 -5.15 -5.32 -24.78
CA GLY A 72 -6.07 -5.16 -23.66
C GLY A 72 -6.24 -6.45 -22.86
N LEU A 73 -6.15 -6.33 -21.53
CA LEU A 73 -6.17 -7.48 -20.62
C LEU A 73 -7.54 -8.19 -20.58
N ASP A 74 -8.61 -7.45 -20.83
CA ASP A 74 -9.97 -8.02 -20.88
C ASP A 74 -10.07 -8.99 -22.06
N VAL A 75 -9.50 -8.64 -23.22
CA VAL A 75 -9.44 -9.50 -24.40
C VAL A 75 -8.49 -10.67 -24.19
N ILE A 76 -7.25 -10.37 -23.80
CA ILE A 76 -6.15 -11.35 -23.80
C ILE A 76 -6.24 -12.34 -22.64
N LEU A 77 -6.62 -11.87 -21.45
CA LEU A 77 -6.64 -12.72 -20.25
C LEU A 77 -8.05 -13.20 -19.87
N HIS A 78 -9.10 -12.48 -20.28
CA HIS A 78 -10.47 -12.77 -19.86
C HIS A 78 -11.42 -13.11 -21.02
N GLY A 79 -11.02 -12.91 -22.28
CA GLY A 79 -11.85 -13.16 -23.47
C GLY A 79 -13.08 -12.26 -23.56
N GLU A 80 -13.09 -11.13 -22.86
CA GLU A 80 -14.20 -10.18 -22.84
C GLU A 80 -14.04 -9.16 -23.99
N HIS A 81 -15.06 -9.07 -24.84
CA HIS A 81 -15.14 -8.11 -25.94
C HIS A 81 -16.41 -7.27 -25.79
N VAL A 82 -16.28 -5.95 -25.97
CA VAL A 82 -17.44 -5.06 -26.07
C VAL A 82 -17.88 -5.03 -27.53
N GLU A 83 -19.07 -5.59 -27.80
CA GLU A 83 -19.77 -5.45 -29.09
C GLU A 83 -20.40 -4.06 -29.26
#